data_AF-A0A085LTB7-F1
#
_entry.id   AF-A0A085LTB7-F1
#
_cell.length_a   1.000
_cell.length_b   1.000
_cell.length_c   1.000
_cell.angle_alpha   90.00
_cell.angle_beta   90.00
_cell.angle_gamma   90.00
#
_symmetry.space_group_name_H-M   'P 1'
#
loop_
_entity.id
_entity.type
_entity.pdbx_description
1 polymer ?
#
loop_
_entity_poly.entity_id
_entity_poly.type
_entity_poly.pdbx_seq_one_letter_code
_entity_poly.pdbx_strand_id
1 'polypeptide(L)'
;MEALKTQVRDTANAPCQIIQACTTSAAAEIAPCLPSANALRCMIRRVRKCHQYVEPRTLAEVHVPEELQRTLDGDLFLAKDAVVGEDRILLFTTRTNVDKLAHAPVWIMDGTFKTAPMVFYQVYTIHAPVGL
;
A
#
# COMPACT_ATOMS: atom_id res chain seq x y z
N MET A 1 6.88 1.18 25.88
CA MET A 1 7.53 1.09 24.55
C MET A 1 7.08 -0.14 23.76
N GLU A 2 7.03 -1.33 24.36
CA GLU A 2 6.48 -2.52 23.65
C GLU A 2 5.01 -2.37 23.25
N ALA A 3 4.14 -1.87 24.13
CA ALA A 3 2.74 -1.60 23.76
C ALA A 3 2.58 -0.67 22.54
N LEU A 4 3.48 0.32 22.39
CA LEU A 4 3.51 1.19 21.22
C LEU A 4 3.94 0.43 19.96
N LYS A 5 4.95 -0.43 20.06
CA LYS A 5 5.40 -1.26 18.93
C LYS A 5 4.30 -2.23 18.49
N THR A 6 3.57 -2.83 19.43
CA THR A 6 2.39 -3.67 19.15
C THR A 6 1.31 -2.87 18.43
N GLN A 7 0.93 -1.71 18.95
CA GLN A 7 -0.06 -0.83 18.30
C GLN A 7 0.37 -0.39 16.89
N VAL A 8 1.66 -0.13 16.67
CA VAL A 8 2.19 0.22 15.33
C VAL A 8 2.12 -0.94 14.34
N ARG A 9 2.25 -2.18 14.82
CA ARG A 9 2.14 -3.39 14.00
C ARG A 9 0.69 -3.70 13.64
N ASP A 10 -0.20 -3.57 14.62
CA ASP A 10 -1.56 -4.11 14.51
C ASP A 10 -2.58 -3.09 13.99
N THR A 11 -2.17 -1.83 13.77
CA THR A 11 -3.07 -0.77 13.31
C THR A 11 -2.54 -0.01 12.08
N ALA A 12 -3.45 0.33 11.17
CA ALA A 12 -3.20 1.20 10.02
C ALA A 12 -3.25 2.71 10.36
N ASN A 13 -3.28 3.06 11.66
CA ASN A 13 -3.45 4.44 12.13
C ASN A 13 -2.35 5.38 11.61
N ALA A 14 -2.68 6.65 11.40
CA ALA A 14 -1.68 7.63 11.01
C ALA A 14 -0.62 7.82 12.14
N PRO A 15 0.65 8.12 11.80
CA PRO A 15 1.69 8.31 12.81
C PRO A 15 1.34 9.37 13.87
N CYS A 16 0.60 10.41 13.49
CA CYS A 16 0.11 11.43 14.43
C CYS A 16 -0.85 10.86 15.47
N GLN A 17 -1.79 9.99 15.08
CA GLN A 17 -2.75 9.36 15.98
C GLN A 17 -2.04 8.44 16.99
N ILE A 18 -1.05 7.68 16.50
CA ILE A 18 -0.24 6.78 17.34
C ILE A 18 0.59 7.58 18.36
N ILE A 19 1.22 8.68 17.91
CA ILE A 19 2.00 9.55 18.80
C ILE A 19 1.09 10.19 19.85
N GLN A 20 -0.08 10.69 19.45
CA GLN A 20 -1.03 11.33 20.35
C GLN A 20 -1.52 10.36 21.42
N ALA A 21 -1.90 9.14 21.03
CA ALA A 21 -2.28 8.08 21.98
C ALA A 21 -1.15 7.78 22.98
N CYS A 22 0.10 7.75 22.51
CA CYS A 22 1.26 7.49 23.36
C CYS A 22 1.56 8.64 24.33
N THR A 23 1.35 9.90 23.92
CA THR A 23 1.55 11.07 24.79
C THR A 23 0.42 11.24 25.81
N THR A 24 -0.83 10.96 25.43
CA THR A 24 -2.00 11.14 26.30
C THR A 24 -2.14 10.01 27.32
N SER A 25 -1.64 8.81 27.02
CA SER A 25 -1.67 7.66 27.93
C SER A 25 -0.50 7.62 28.93
N ALA A 26 0.49 8.51 28.80
CA ALA A 26 1.63 8.54 29.70
C ALA A 26 1.26 9.19 31.04
N ALA A 27 1.64 8.55 32.15
CA ALA A 27 1.51 9.17 33.47
C ALA A 27 2.38 10.43 33.56
N ALA A 28 1.93 11.43 34.31
CA ALA A 28 2.59 12.74 34.41
C ALA A 28 4.08 12.64 34.81
N GLU A 29 4.43 11.65 35.63
CA GLU A 29 5.79 11.43 36.12
C GLU A 29 6.77 10.93 35.04
N ILE A 30 6.26 10.26 34.00
CA ILE A 30 7.07 9.69 32.90
C ILE A 30 7.00 10.54 31.62
N ALA A 31 6.13 11.55 31.57
CA ALA A 31 6.02 12.47 30.44
C ALA A 31 7.36 13.15 30.05
N PRO A 32 8.22 13.58 31.00
CA PRO A 32 9.53 14.17 30.67
C PRO A 32 10.50 13.16 30.06
N CYS A 33 10.31 11.87 30.32
CA CYS A 33 11.16 10.79 29.82
C CYS A 33 10.70 10.26 28.46
N LEU A 34 9.61 10.79 27.88
CA LEU A 34 9.14 10.37 26.57
C LEU A 34 10.11 10.78 25.46
N PRO A 35 10.31 9.92 24.44
CA PRO A 35 11.05 10.30 23.25
C PRO A 35 10.39 11.49 22.54
N SER A 36 11.17 12.28 21.81
CA SER A 36 10.62 13.35 20.98
C SER A 36 9.64 12.80 19.93
N ALA A 37 8.71 13.63 19.48
CA ALA A 37 7.78 13.25 18.41
C ALA A 37 8.52 12.74 17.15
N ASN A 38 9.69 13.29 16.83
CA ASN A 38 10.52 12.82 15.72
C ASN A 38 11.13 11.43 15.98
N ALA A 39 11.60 11.17 17.20
CA ALA A 39 12.07 9.83 17.58
C ALA A 39 10.93 8.80 17.50
N LEU A 40 9.72 9.16 17.93
CA LEU A 40 8.53 8.32 17.78
C LEU A 40 8.18 8.09 16.30
N ARG A 41 8.20 9.11 15.44
CA ARG A 41 8.01 8.94 13.98
C ARG A 41 9.04 8.00 13.37
N CYS A 42 10.32 8.16 13.72
CA CYS A 42 11.40 7.29 13.24
C CYS A 42 11.18 5.84 13.69
N MET A 43 10.74 5.63 14.93
CA MET A 43 10.41 4.32 15.46
C MET A 43 9.22 3.70 14.74
N ILE A 44 8.13 4.45 14.55
CA ILE A 44 6.95 4.01 13.77
C ILE A 44 7.38 3.57 12.38
N ARG A 45 8.19 4.40 11.69
CA ARG A 45 8.74 4.08 10.37
C ARG A 45 9.58 2.81 10.40
N ARG A 46 10.45 2.63 11.40
CA ARG A 46 11.32 1.45 11.53
C ARG A 46 10.52 0.18 11.78
N VAL A 47 9.54 0.21 12.69
CA VAL A 47 8.68 -0.94 12.99
C VAL A 47 7.85 -1.34 11.78
N ARG A 48 7.25 -0.36 11.08
CA ARG A 48 6.52 -0.60 9.83
C ARG A 48 7.42 -1.16 8.73
N LYS A 49 8.64 -0.64 8.59
CA LYS A 49 9.62 -1.15 7.63
C LYS A 49 10.02 -2.60 7.92
N CYS A 50 10.14 -2.99 9.20
CA CYS A 50 10.43 -4.37 9.57
C CYS A 50 9.27 -5.34 9.29
N HIS A 51 8.05 -4.85 9.10
CA HIS A 51 6.87 -5.64 8.74
C HIS A 51 6.43 -5.40 7.29
N GLN A 52 7.25 -4.73 6.48
CA GLN A 52 7.01 -4.67 5.05
C GLN A 52 7.31 -6.04 4.44
N TYR A 53 6.45 -6.45 3.50
CA TYR A 53 6.76 -7.53 2.58
C TYR A 53 8.16 -7.28 1.98
N VAL A 54 9.00 -8.31 2.01
CA VAL A 54 10.32 -8.24 1.38
C VAL A 54 10.08 -7.97 -0.09
N GLU A 55 10.66 -6.87 -0.58
CA GLU A 55 10.52 -6.51 -1.98
C GLU A 55 11.17 -7.60 -2.84
N PRO A 56 10.44 -8.14 -3.84
CA PRO A 56 10.98 -9.17 -4.71
C PRO A 56 12.20 -8.63 -5.46
N ARG A 57 13.20 -9.49 -5.67
CA ARG A 57 14.44 -9.15 -6.38
C ARG A 57 14.39 -9.55 -7.85
N THR A 58 13.50 -10.47 -8.19
CA THR A 58 13.30 -10.97 -9.55
C THR A 58 11.81 -11.05 -9.87
N LEU A 59 11.46 -11.00 -11.16
CA LEU A 59 10.07 -11.19 -11.60
C LEU A 59 9.52 -12.58 -11.22
N ALA A 60 10.37 -13.59 -11.07
CA ALA A 60 9.99 -14.94 -10.66
C ALA A 60 9.56 -15.03 -9.18
N GLU A 61 10.07 -14.13 -8.33
CA GLU A 61 9.68 -14.03 -6.91
C GLU A 61 8.32 -13.34 -6.72
N VAL A 62 7.82 -12.65 -7.75
CA VAL A 62 6.54 -11.95 -7.66
C VAL A 62 5.40 -12.96 -7.70
N HIS A 63 4.79 -13.19 -6.54
CA HIS A 63 3.57 -13.96 -6.40
C HIS A 63 2.49 -13.07 -5.76
N VAL A 64 1.31 -13.01 -6.38
CA VAL A 64 0.15 -12.31 -5.82
C VAL A 64 -0.71 -13.35 -5.09
N PRO A 65 -0.80 -13.31 -3.75
CA PRO A 65 -1.62 -14.22 -2.97
C PRO A 65 -3.09 -14.18 -3.41
N GLU A 66 -3.79 -15.30 -3.32
CA GLU A 66 -5.19 -15.43 -3.78
C GLU A 66 -6.12 -14.40 -3.11
N GLU A 67 -5.87 -14.08 -1.84
CA GLU A 67 -6.63 -13.11 -1.06
C GLU A 67 -6.51 -11.68 -1.62
N LEU A 68 -5.44 -11.40 -2.36
CA LEU A 68 -5.16 -10.11 -2.99
C LEU A 68 -5.53 -10.09 -4.48
N GLN A 69 -5.95 -11.21 -5.05
CA GLN A 69 -6.39 -11.29 -6.45
C GLN A 69 -7.83 -10.81 -6.63
N ARG A 70 -8.55 -10.55 -5.54
CA ARG A 70 -9.96 -10.13 -5.55
C ARG A 70 -10.15 -8.77 -4.89
N THR A 71 -11.24 -8.09 -5.26
CA THR A 71 -11.69 -6.89 -4.54
C THR A 71 -12.25 -7.28 -3.17
N LEU A 72 -12.50 -6.28 -2.32
CA LEU A 72 -13.16 -6.50 -1.02
C LEU A 72 -14.57 -7.08 -1.18
N ASP A 73 -15.21 -6.83 -2.31
CA ASP A 73 -16.53 -7.34 -2.68
C ASP A 73 -16.47 -8.72 -3.36
N GLY A 74 -15.26 -9.29 -3.55
CA GLY A 74 -15.04 -10.64 -4.07
C GLY A 74 -14.83 -10.74 -5.59
N ASP A 75 -14.95 -9.64 -6.32
CA ASP A 75 -14.74 -9.61 -7.77
C ASP A 75 -13.28 -9.90 -8.13
N LEU A 76 -13.05 -10.60 -9.24
CA LEU A 76 -11.69 -10.79 -9.76
C LEU A 76 -11.07 -9.43 -10.08
N PHE A 77 -9.91 -9.16 -9.50
CA PHE A 77 -9.19 -7.91 -9.63
C PHE A 77 -7.85 -8.07 -10.35
N LEU A 78 -7.09 -9.15 -10.10
CA LEU A 78 -5.96 -9.50 -10.97
C LEU A 78 -6.52 -10.13 -12.27
N ALA A 79 -6.89 -9.27 -13.22
CA ALA A 79 -7.53 -9.69 -14.46
C ALA A 79 -6.57 -10.40 -15.41
N LYS A 80 -5.28 -10.02 -15.38
CA LYS A 80 -4.25 -10.66 -16.20
C LYS A 80 -2.91 -10.66 -15.51
N ASP A 81 -2.23 -11.78 -15.63
CA ASP A 81 -0.79 -11.91 -15.41
C ASP A 81 -0.20 -12.44 -16.73
N ALA A 82 0.52 -11.58 -17.45
CA ALA A 82 1.00 -11.87 -18.79
C ALA A 82 2.52 -11.76 -18.86
N VAL A 83 3.15 -12.69 -19.56
CA VAL A 83 4.56 -12.62 -19.94
C VAL A 83 4.64 -12.22 -21.41
N VAL A 84 5.39 -11.16 -21.70
CA VAL A 84 5.58 -10.61 -23.05
C VAL A 84 7.08 -10.51 -23.31
N GLY A 85 7.64 -11.49 -24.02
CA GLY A 85 9.09 -11.61 -24.14
C GLY A 85 9.73 -11.89 -22.78
N GLU A 86 10.64 -11.01 -22.36
CA GLU A 86 11.27 -11.06 -21.03
C GLU A 86 10.52 -10.25 -19.97
N ASP A 87 9.49 -9.49 -20.38
CA ASP A 87 8.72 -8.63 -19.49
C ASP A 87 7.49 -9.35 -18.92
N ARG A 88 7.02 -8.86 -17.76
CA ARG A 88 5.79 -9.31 -17.12
C ARG A 88 4.85 -8.13 -16.86
N ILE A 89 3.58 -8.30 -17.18
CA ILE A 89 2.53 -7.30 -16.98
C ILE A 89 1.47 -7.89 -16.05
N LEU A 90 1.25 -7.22 -14.92
CA LEU A 90 0.13 -7.49 -14.03
C LEU A 90 -0.97 -6.44 -14.29
N LEU A 91 -2.12 -6.88 -14.77
CA LEU A 91 -3.29 -6.04 -15.01
C LEU A 91 -4.28 -6.18 -13.86
N PHE A 92 -4.42 -5.10 -13.09
CA PHE A 92 -5.39 -5.02 -12.02
C PHE A 92 -6.61 -4.21 -12.47
N THR A 93 -7.75 -4.87 -12.64
CA THR A 93 -9.03 -4.25 -12.98
C THR A 93 -10.17 -5.25 -12.78
N THR A 94 -11.41 -4.76 -12.78
CA THR A 94 -12.61 -5.61 -12.82
C THR A 94 -13.27 -5.53 -14.19
N ARG A 95 -14.13 -6.49 -14.51
CA ARG A 95 -14.95 -6.43 -15.74
C ARG A 95 -15.77 -5.13 -15.80
N THR A 96 -16.38 -4.75 -14.69
CA THR A 96 -17.15 -3.50 -14.57
C THR A 96 -16.30 -2.25 -14.87
N ASN A 97 -15.04 -2.22 -14.43
CA ASN A 97 -14.15 -1.11 -14.74
C ASN A 97 -13.80 -1.05 -16.23
N VAL A 98 -13.57 -2.20 -16.87
CA VAL A 98 -13.34 -2.28 -18.32
C VAL A 98 -14.58 -1.80 -19.09
N ASP A 99 -15.77 -2.24 -18.70
CA ASP A 99 -17.02 -1.82 -19.32
C ASP A 99 -17.24 -0.30 -19.17
N LYS A 100 -16.95 0.27 -17.99
CA LYS A 100 -17.00 1.72 -17.77
C LYS A 100 -16.00 2.47 -18.65
N LEU A 101 -14.76 1.98 -18.74
CA LEU A 101 -13.75 2.58 -19.61
C LEU A 101 -14.18 2.55 -21.07
N ALA A 102 -14.75 1.44 -21.55
CA ALA A 102 -15.19 1.29 -22.94
C ALA A 102 -16.29 2.30 -23.35
N HIS A 103 -17.11 2.76 -22.41
CA HIS A 103 -18.17 3.74 -22.65
C HIS A 103 -17.80 5.17 -22.22
N ALA A 104 -16.61 5.36 -21.64
CA ALA A 104 -16.18 6.66 -21.17
C ALA A 104 -15.77 7.58 -22.33
N PRO A 105 -16.24 8.84 -22.36
CA PRO A 105 -15.85 9.79 -23.41
C PRO A 105 -14.41 10.28 -23.27
N VAL A 106 -13.82 10.17 -22.07
CA VAL A 106 -12.48 10.65 -21.76
C VAL A 106 -11.74 9.64 -20.90
N TRP A 107 -10.51 9.34 -21.30
CA TRP A 107 -9.56 8.56 -20.50
C TRP A 107 -8.46 9.47 -19.96
N ILE A 108 -8.13 9.28 -18.69
CA ILE A 108 -7.05 9.96 -18.00
C ILE A 108 -6.03 8.90 -17.64
N MET A 109 -4.80 9.05 -18.11
CA MET A 109 -3.77 8.03 -17.99
C MET A 109 -2.52 8.68 -17.44
N ASP A 110 -1.91 8.05 -16.43
CA ASP A 110 -0.66 8.49 -15.83
C ASP A 110 0.18 7.29 -15.43
N GLY A 111 1.49 7.49 -15.28
CA GLY A 111 2.36 6.42 -14.84
C GLY A 111 3.50 6.92 -13.97
N THR A 112 3.76 6.17 -12.90
CA THR A 112 4.74 6.51 -11.88
C THR A 112 5.83 5.43 -11.81
N PHE A 113 7.08 5.87 -11.96
CA PHE A 113 8.27 5.01 -11.85
C PHE A 113 8.71 4.86 -10.39
N LYS A 114 8.60 5.93 -9.59
CA LYS A 114 9.18 6.00 -8.23
C LYS A 114 8.50 5.08 -7.22
N THR A 115 7.24 4.71 -7.48
CA THR A 115 6.42 3.89 -6.59
C THR A 115 6.26 2.46 -7.10
N ALA A 116 6.82 2.13 -8.26
CA ALA A 116 6.82 0.77 -8.77
C ALA A 116 7.76 -0.10 -7.92
N PRO A 117 7.42 -1.37 -7.66
CA PRO A 117 8.39 -2.32 -7.11
C PRO A 117 9.61 -2.40 -8.03
N MET A 118 10.80 -2.56 -7.48
CA MET A 118 12.08 -2.54 -8.20
C MET A 118 12.15 -3.48 -9.41
N VAL A 119 11.39 -4.57 -9.40
CA VAL A 119 11.32 -5.57 -10.48
C VAL A 119 10.38 -5.17 -11.62
N PHE A 120 9.54 -4.16 -11.43
CA PHE A 120 8.67 -3.58 -12.46
C PHE A 120 9.16 -2.19 -12.86
N TYR A 121 9.09 -1.89 -14.15
CA TYR A 121 9.54 -0.60 -14.66
C TYR A 121 8.65 0.56 -14.20
N GLN A 122 7.33 0.37 -14.21
CA GLN A 122 6.36 1.45 -13.95
C GLN A 122 5.05 0.89 -13.39
N VAL A 123 4.39 1.67 -12.54
CA VAL A 123 2.95 1.49 -12.27
C VAL A 123 2.21 2.46 -13.18
N TYR A 124 1.33 1.94 -14.01
CA TYR A 124 0.54 2.70 -14.96
C TYR A 124 -0.94 2.61 -14.60
N THR A 125 -1.63 3.74 -14.57
CA THR A 125 -3.05 3.80 -14.23
C THR A 125 -3.86 4.41 -15.36
N ILE A 126 -5.06 3.88 -15.55
CA ILE A 126 -6.06 4.35 -16.52
C ILE A 126 -7.33 4.63 -15.73
N HIS A 127 -7.83 5.85 -15.87
CA HIS A 127 -9.03 6.32 -15.19
C HIS A 127 -10.00 6.90 -16.21
N ALA A 128 -11.28 6.84 -15.86
CA ALA A 128 -12.32 7.58 -16.54
C ALA A 128 -13.25 8.22 -15.51
N PRO A 129 -13.87 9.36 -15.83
CA PRO A 129 -14.99 9.86 -15.06
C PRO A 129 -16.12 8.82 -15.05
N VAL A 130 -16.65 8.51 -13.86
CA VAL A 130 -17.78 7.59 -13.71
C VAL A 130 -18.92 8.38 -13.06
N GLY A 131 -20.01 8.56 -13.80
CA GLY A 131 -21.19 9.32 -13.37
C GLY A 131 -21.33 10.69 -14.05
N LEU A 132 -22.58 11.08 -14.25
CA LEU A 132 -23.05 12.47 -14.32
C LEU A 132 -23.91 12.70 -13.06
#